data_AF-S6W3V3-F1
#
_entry.id   AF-S6W3V3-F1
#
_cell.length_a   1.000
_cell.length_b   1.000
_cell.length_c   1.000
_cell.angle_alpha   90.00
_cell.angle_beta   90.00
_cell.angle_gamma   90.00
#
_symmetry.space_group_name_H-M   'P 1'
#
loop_
_entity.id
_entity.type
_entity.pdbx_description
1 polymer ?
#
loop_
_entity_poly.entity_id
_entity_poly.type
_entity_poly.pdbx_seq_one_letter_code
_entity_poly.pdbx_strand_id
1 'polypeptide(L)'
;GTAGERFAVRNSGAHTVVEGTGDHCCEYMTGGFVCVLGKTGYNFGSGMTGGFAYVLDQDNTFVDLVNHELVEIQRISGESMEAYRTHLQSVLNEYVAETDSEWGRNLAENLDDYLRRFWLVKPKAANLKSLLSSTRANPQ
;
A
#
# COMPACT_ATOMS: atom_id res chain seq x y z
N GLY A 1 5.74 -6.55 11.57
CA GLY A 1 5.33 -5.85 12.81
C GLY A 1 4.67 -4.50 12.52
N THR A 2 4.13 -3.84 13.54
CA THR A 2 3.39 -2.57 13.44
C THR A 2 4.29 -1.35 13.62
N ALA A 3 4.17 -0.36 12.74
CA ALA A 3 4.82 0.93 12.86
C ALA A 3 3.94 1.94 13.62
N GLY A 4 4.56 2.99 14.17
CA GLY A 4 3.86 4.07 14.85
C GLY A 4 3.15 5.04 13.90
N GLU A 5 2.84 6.23 14.42
CA GLU A 5 2.28 7.35 13.65
C GLU A 5 3.27 7.88 12.61
N ARG A 6 2.75 8.55 11.57
CA ARG A 6 3.51 9.19 10.49
C ARG A 6 4.46 8.24 9.76
N PHE A 7 4.13 6.97 9.71
CA PHE A 7 4.88 6.00 8.92
C PHE A 7 4.93 6.43 7.45
N ALA A 8 6.11 6.33 6.82
CA ALA A 8 6.37 6.77 5.46
C ALA A 8 6.08 8.27 5.18
N VAL A 9 6.14 9.12 6.20
CA VAL A 9 6.05 10.57 6.03
C VAL A 9 7.11 11.07 5.05
N ARG A 10 6.69 11.84 4.04
CA ARG A 10 7.55 12.37 2.97
C ARG A 10 8.33 11.31 2.19
N ASN A 11 7.87 10.05 2.18
CA ASN A 11 8.50 9.04 1.33
C ASN A 11 8.51 9.51 -0.13
N SER A 12 9.70 9.48 -0.74
CA SER A 12 9.95 9.99 -2.08
C SER A 12 10.48 8.92 -3.04
N GLY A 13 10.59 7.66 -2.59
CA GLY A 13 11.19 6.60 -3.41
C GLY A 13 11.45 5.27 -2.70
N ALA A 14 11.31 5.19 -1.37
CA ALA A 14 11.51 3.95 -0.63
C ALA A 14 10.33 2.99 -0.83
N HIS A 15 10.64 1.69 -0.78
CA HIS A 15 9.66 0.60 -0.76
C HIS A 15 9.59 0.03 0.64
N THR A 16 8.39 -0.15 1.17
CA THR A 16 8.21 -0.60 2.55
C THR A 16 7.05 -1.57 2.68
N VAL A 17 7.17 -2.51 3.62
CA VAL A 17 6.10 -3.43 4.02
C VAL A 17 6.04 -3.46 5.54
N VAL A 18 4.85 -3.24 6.10
CA VAL A 18 4.57 -3.27 7.55
C VAL A 18 3.24 -3.97 7.80
N GLU A 19 3.02 -4.48 9.02
CA GLU A 19 1.79 -5.23 9.37
C GLU A 19 0.72 -4.35 10.03
N GLY A 20 1.01 -3.06 10.17
CA GLY A 20 0.07 -2.05 10.64
C GLY A 20 0.77 -0.71 10.82
N THR A 21 -0.01 0.35 10.92
CA THR A 21 0.48 1.71 11.14
C THR A 21 -0.45 2.49 12.08
N GLY A 22 0.08 3.55 12.70
CA GLY A 22 -0.72 4.55 13.40
C GLY A 22 -1.30 5.61 12.45
N ASP A 23 -1.66 6.76 13.01
CA ASP A 23 -2.25 7.89 12.27
C ASP A 23 -1.25 8.53 11.30
N HIS A 24 -1.74 9.24 10.29
CA HIS A 24 -0.96 10.00 9.30
C HIS A 24 0.02 9.15 8.47
N CYS A 25 -0.28 7.87 8.25
CA CYS A 25 0.51 7.04 7.35
C CYS A 25 0.53 7.63 5.92
N CYS A 26 1.70 7.61 5.27
CA CYS A 26 1.95 8.19 3.94
C CYS A 26 1.73 9.71 3.84
N GLU A 27 1.76 10.44 4.96
CA GLU A 27 1.61 11.89 4.96
C GLU A 27 2.71 12.57 4.12
N TYR A 28 2.32 13.48 3.22
CA TYR A 28 3.22 14.17 2.29
C TYR A 28 4.08 13.25 1.39
N MET A 29 3.67 12.00 1.17
CA MET A 29 4.38 11.08 0.26
C MET A 29 4.36 11.59 -1.18
N THR A 30 5.52 11.59 -1.84
CA THR A 30 5.73 12.08 -3.21
C THR A 30 6.27 11.02 -4.16
N GLY A 31 6.59 9.82 -3.68
CA GLY A 31 7.13 8.73 -4.49
C GLY A 31 7.35 7.45 -3.70
N GLY A 32 7.73 6.38 -4.40
CA GLY A 32 7.92 5.05 -3.81
C GLY A 32 6.61 4.31 -3.59
N PHE A 33 6.69 3.28 -2.74
CA PHE A 33 5.58 2.36 -2.49
C PHE A 33 5.52 1.93 -1.02
N VAL A 34 4.30 1.77 -0.50
CA VAL A 34 4.04 1.34 0.88
C VAL A 34 3.01 0.21 0.89
N CYS A 35 3.30 -0.89 1.58
CA CYS A 35 2.37 -1.98 1.83
C CYS A 35 2.04 -2.07 3.32
N VAL A 36 0.77 -1.94 3.68
CA VAL A 36 0.29 -2.14 5.05
C VAL A 36 -0.58 -3.38 5.09
N LEU A 37 -0.08 -4.44 5.74
CA LEU A 37 -0.71 -5.76 5.86
C LEU A 37 -1.69 -5.84 7.04
N GLY A 38 -2.25 -4.72 7.48
CA GLY A 38 -3.16 -4.69 8.62
C GLY A 38 -3.71 -3.30 8.92
N LYS A 39 -4.06 -3.06 10.18
CA LYS A 39 -4.75 -1.83 10.62
C LYS A 39 -3.91 -0.58 10.38
N THR A 40 -4.59 0.49 10.04
CA THR A 40 -4.03 1.85 9.89
C THR A 40 -4.74 2.79 10.85
N GLY A 41 -4.13 3.94 11.13
CA GLY A 41 -4.77 5.04 11.84
C GLY A 41 -5.44 6.06 10.92
N TYR A 42 -5.93 7.14 11.51
CA TYR A 42 -6.64 8.22 10.83
C TYR A 42 -5.75 9.03 9.89
N ASN A 43 -6.40 9.73 8.95
CA ASN A 43 -5.79 10.71 8.06
C ASN A 43 -4.72 10.12 7.12
N PHE A 44 -4.91 8.87 6.68
CA PHE A 44 -4.02 8.20 5.75
C PHE A 44 -3.89 8.98 4.44
N GLY A 45 -2.67 9.18 3.95
CA GLY A 45 -2.39 9.82 2.67
C GLY A 45 -2.64 11.33 2.63
N SER A 46 -2.74 11.99 3.79
CA SER A 46 -2.85 13.46 3.84
C SER A 46 -1.66 14.13 3.14
N GLY A 47 -1.92 15.02 2.19
CA GLY A 47 -0.84 15.66 1.42
C GLY A 47 -0.08 14.72 0.46
N MET A 48 -0.50 13.46 0.27
CA MET A 48 0.15 12.52 -0.63
C MET A 48 -0.08 12.91 -2.09
N THR A 49 1.01 13.19 -2.82
CA THR A 49 0.99 13.68 -4.21
C THR A 49 1.70 12.74 -5.19
N GLY A 50 2.42 11.72 -4.71
CA GLY A 50 3.08 10.74 -5.56
C GLY A 50 3.26 9.37 -4.90
N GLY A 51 3.64 8.38 -5.71
CA GLY A 51 3.70 6.98 -5.29
C GLY A 51 2.33 6.32 -5.14
N PHE A 52 2.29 5.13 -4.53
CA PHE A 52 1.06 4.42 -4.22
C PHE A 52 1.21 3.53 -2.98
N ALA A 53 0.09 3.07 -2.42
CA ALA A 53 0.10 2.13 -1.30
C ALA A 53 -0.91 0.99 -1.47
N TYR A 54 -0.58 -0.19 -0.95
CA TYR A 54 -1.56 -1.25 -0.68
C TYR A 54 -1.91 -1.25 0.80
N VAL A 55 -3.20 -1.35 1.12
CA VAL A 55 -3.67 -1.45 2.50
C VAL A 55 -4.66 -2.61 2.63
N LEU A 56 -4.36 -3.57 3.49
CA LEU A 56 -5.25 -4.66 3.83
C LEU A 56 -6.28 -4.19 4.86
N ASP A 57 -7.55 -4.15 4.47
CA ASP A 57 -8.66 -3.72 5.31
C ASP A 57 -9.58 -4.90 5.65
N GLN A 58 -9.30 -5.56 6.77
CA GLN A 58 -10.07 -6.72 7.22
C GLN A 58 -11.44 -6.36 7.81
N ASP A 59 -11.54 -5.16 8.38
CA ASP A 59 -12.71 -4.71 9.15
C ASP A 59 -13.66 -3.82 8.31
N ASN A 60 -13.32 -3.55 7.04
CA ASN A 60 -14.03 -2.62 6.15
C ASN A 60 -14.18 -1.20 6.73
N THR A 61 -13.15 -0.73 7.43
CA THR A 61 -13.13 0.59 8.09
C THR A 61 -12.21 1.59 7.41
N PHE A 62 -11.35 1.13 6.50
CA PHE A 62 -10.28 1.97 5.95
C PHE A 62 -10.80 3.19 5.17
N VAL A 63 -11.99 3.07 4.55
CA VAL A 63 -12.60 4.17 3.78
C VAL A 63 -12.75 5.45 4.63
N ASP A 64 -13.10 5.29 5.91
CA ASP A 64 -13.29 6.40 6.85
C ASP A 64 -11.97 6.95 7.43
N LEU A 65 -10.87 6.22 7.27
CA LEU A 65 -9.54 6.57 7.78
C LEU A 65 -8.69 7.34 6.74
N VAL A 66 -9.13 7.37 5.48
CA VAL A 66 -8.41 8.01 4.38
C VAL A 66 -8.70 9.51 4.31
N ASN A 67 -7.66 10.31 4.10
CA ASN A 67 -7.82 11.71 3.71
C ASN A 67 -8.13 11.80 2.21
N HIS A 68 -9.40 11.96 1.86
CA HIS A 68 -9.88 12.01 0.47
C HIS A 68 -9.60 13.33 -0.27
N GLU A 69 -8.80 14.25 0.28
CA GLU A 69 -8.50 15.53 -0.39
C GLU A 69 -7.73 15.28 -1.70
N LEU A 70 -6.58 14.60 -1.61
CA LEU A 70 -5.65 14.41 -2.73
C LEU A 70 -5.51 12.97 -3.20
N VAL A 71 -5.92 11.99 -2.39
CA VAL A 71 -5.87 10.57 -2.77
C VAL A 71 -7.24 10.01 -3.06
N GLU A 72 -7.24 8.90 -3.78
CA GLU A 72 -8.40 8.04 -3.98
C GLU A 72 -8.01 6.58 -3.72
N ILE A 73 -9.01 5.77 -3.43
CA ILE A 73 -8.86 4.33 -3.18
C ILE A 73 -9.65 3.53 -4.19
N GLN A 74 -9.12 2.39 -4.58
CA GLN A 74 -9.77 1.47 -5.51
C GLN A 74 -9.46 0.02 -5.14
N ARG A 75 -10.39 -0.88 -5.44
CA ARG A 75 -10.18 -2.33 -5.27
C ARG A 75 -9.24 -2.85 -6.37
N ILE A 76 -8.45 -3.86 -6.02
CA ILE A 76 -7.59 -4.57 -6.97
C ILE A 76 -8.43 -5.67 -7.62
N SER A 77 -9.19 -5.32 -8.66
CA SER A 77 -10.11 -6.23 -9.34
C SER A 77 -10.16 -5.99 -10.84
N GLY A 78 -10.32 -7.07 -11.61
CA GLY A 78 -10.43 -7.02 -13.07
C GLY A 78 -9.08 -7.00 -13.79
N GLU A 79 -9.12 -7.16 -15.11
CA GLU A 79 -7.92 -7.32 -15.95
C GLU A 79 -6.97 -6.10 -15.90
N SER A 80 -7.51 -4.89 -15.75
CA SER A 80 -6.71 -3.66 -15.66
C SER A 80 -5.82 -3.60 -14.42
N MET A 81 -6.08 -4.44 -13.41
CA MET A 81 -5.37 -4.50 -12.14
C MET A 81 -4.42 -5.69 -12.02
N GLU A 82 -4.30 -6.53 -13.06
CA GLU A 82 -3.50 -7.76 -12.99
C GLU A 82 -2.02 -7.49 -12.68
N ALA A 83 -1.47 -6.39 -13.21
CA ALA A 83 -0.11 -5.95 -12.90
C ALA A 83 0.08 -5.60 -11.41
N TYR A 84 -0.94 -5.04 -10.76
CA TYR A 84 -0.92 -4.73 -9.33
C TYR A 84 -1.09 -5.98 -8.48
N ARG A 85 -1.94 -6.93 -8.89
CA ARG A 85 -2.05 -8.23 -8.22
C ARG A 85 -0.72 -8.98 -8.26
N THR A 86 -0.08 -9.05 -9.43
CA THR A 86 1.23 -9.68 -9.61
C THR A 86 2.30 -8.99 -8.77
N HIS A 87 2.31 -7.66 -8.74
CA HIS A 87 3.23 -6.89 -7.93
C HIS A 87 3.03 -7.15 -6.42
N LEU A 88 1.78 -7.15 -5.94
CA LEU A 88 1.46 -7.46 -4.54
C LEU A 88 1.91 -8.88 -4.15
N GLN A 89 1.68 -9.89 -5.00
CA GLN A 89 2.19 -11.24 -4.74
C GLN A 89 3.72 -11.26 -4.60
N SER A 90 4.44 -10.55 -5.48
CA SER A 90 5.90 -10.44 -5.40
C SER A 90 6.35 -9.77 -4.10
N VAL A 91 5.69 -8.67 -3.72
CA VAL A 91 5.97 -7.93 -2.48
C VAL A 91 5.77 -8.81 -1.25
N LEU A 92 4.69 -9.61 -1.21
CA LEU A 92 4.43 -10.52 -0.10
C LEU A 92 5.48 -11.64 -0.03
N ASN A 93 5.83 -12.23 -1.17
CA ASN A 93 6.86 -13.28 -1.22
C ASN A 93 8.23 -12.76 -0.75
N GLU A 94 8.63 -11.56 -1.19
CA GLU A 94 9.86 -10.90 -0.76
C GLU A 94 9.82 -10.60 0.75
N TYR A 95 8.72 -10.01 1.24
CA TYR A 95 8.56 -9.73 2.66
C TYR A 95 8.69 -10.99 3.53
N VAL A 96 8.12 -12.12 3.10
CA VAL A 96 8.22 -13.40 3.82
C VAL A 96 9.66 -13.92 3.80
N ALA A 97 10.34 -13.85 2.66
CA ALA A 97 11.73 -14.30 2.54
C ALA A 97 12.68 -13.51 3.44
N GLU A 98 12.45 -12.20 3.59
CA GLU A 98 13.32 -11.32 4.38
C GLU A 98 12.99 -11.30 5.88
N THR A 99 11.79 -11.71 6.28
CA THR A 99 11.31 -11.53 7.67
C THR A 99 10.83 -12.80 8.37
N ASP A 100 10.66 -13.90 7.61
CA ASP A 100 10.00 -15.13 8.07
C ASP A 100 8.58 -14.92 8.64
N SER A 101 7.92 -13.80 8.30
CA SER A 101 6.59 -13.45 8.82
C SER A 101 5.55 -14.53 8.51
N GLU A 102 4.99 -15.12 9.57
CA GLU A 102 3.88 -16.07 9.47
C GLU A 102 2.63 -15.41 8.85
N TRP A 103 2.39 -14.14 9.20
CA TRP A 103 1.26 -13.39 8.67
C TRP A 103 1.45 -13.08 7.18
N GLY A 104 2.64 -12.61 6.80
CA GLY A 104 3.01 -12.44 5.39
C GLY A 104 2.85 -13.73 4.60
N ARG A 105 3.25 -14.88 5.18
CA ARG A 105 3.13 -16.20 4.54
C ARG A 105 1.67 -16.58 4.32
N ASN A 106 0.82 -16.39 5.33
CA ASN A 106 -0.61 -16.63 5.19
C ASN A 106 -1.23 -15.79 4.07
N LEU A 107 -0.89 -14.50 3.99
CA LEU A 107 -1.38 -13.62 2.94
C LEU A 107 -0.86 -14.01 1.55
N ALA A 108 0.40 -14.41 1.44
CA ALA A 108 1.01 -14.83 0.19
C ALA A 108 0.37 -16.11 -0.36
N GLU A 109 0.10 -17.09 0.50
CA GLU A 109 -0.50 -18.38 0.12
C GLU A 109 -1.99 -18.26 -0.23
N ASN A 110 -2.70 -17.29 0.37
CA ASN A 110 -4.15 -17.13 0.24
C ASN A 110 -4.53 -15.79 -0.40
N LEU A 111 -3.66 -15.22 -1.23
CA LEU A 111 -3.84 -13.85 -1.74
C LEU A 111 -5.19 -13.65 -2.43
N ASP A 112 -5.67 -14.64 -3.17
CA ASP A 112 -6.94 -14.56 -3.89
C ASP A 112 -8.16 -14.35 -2.98
N ASP A 113 -8.12 -14.91 -1.76
CA ASP A 113 -9.17 -14.73 -0.75
C ASP A 113 -9.11 -13.35 -0.11
N TYR A 114 -7.89 -12.80 0.04
CA TYR A 114 -7.66 -11.49 0.64
C TYR A 114 -7.70 -10.34 -0.36
N LEU A 115 -7.58 -10.59 -1.67
CA LEU A 115 -7.40 -9.55 -2.68
C LEU A 115 -8.53 -8.51 -2.67
N ARG A 116 -9.77 -8.96 -2.42
CA ARG A 116 -10.94 -8.09 -2.31
C ARG A 116 -10.92 -7.18 -1.08
N ARG A 117 -10.09 -7.47 -0.08
CA ARG A 117 -9.89 -6.68 1.15
C ARG A 117 -8.73 -5.70 1.01
N PHE A 118 -7.89 -5.84 -0.01
CA PHE A 118 -6.89 -4.84 -0.31
C PHE A 118 -7.51 -3.61 -0.97
N TRP A 119 -7.02 -2.45 -0.56
CA TRP A 119 -7.19 -1.18 -1.22
C TRP A 119 -5.87 -0.77 -1.87
N LEU A 120 -5.95 -0.25 -3.10
CA LEU A 120 -4.89 0.51 -3.72
C LEU A 120 -5.17 1.99 -3.50
N VAL A 121 -4.28 2.67 -2.77
CA VAL A 121 -4.31 4.11 -2.55
C VAL A 121 -3.37 4.79 -3.53
N LYS A 122 -3.86 5.82 -4.23
CA LYS A 122 -3.01 6.64 -5.10
C LYS A 122 -3.44 8.11 -5.07
N PRO A 123 -2.55 9.05 -5.43
CA PRO A 123 -2.95 10.42 -5.72
C PRO A 123 -3.98 10.45 -6.87
N LYS A 124 -4.97 11.33 -6.78
CA LYS A 124 -5.99 11.54 -7.83
C LYS A 124 -5.37 11.92 -9.17
N ALA A 125 -4.34 12.76 -9.14
CA ALA A 125 -3.62 13.19 -10.34
C ALA A 125 -2.73 12.09 -10.97
N ALA A 126 -2.46 10.99 -10.27
CA ALA A 126 -1.58 9.94 -10.77
C ALA A 126 -2.28 9.00 -11.75
N ASN A 127 -1.57 8.64 -12.83
CA ASN A 127 -2.03 7.64 -13.79
C ASN A 127 -1.64 6.23 -13.32
N LEU A 128 -2.64 5.37 -13.19
CA LEU A 128 -2.48 3.99 -12.75
C LEU A 128 -1.51 3.17 -13.63
N LYS A 129 -1.47 3.39 -14.95
CA LYS A 129 -0.57 2.61 -15.82
C LYS A 129 0.90 2.94 -15.58
N SER A 130 1.21 4.15 -15.08
CA SER A 130 2.58 4.62 -14.90
C SER A 130 3.13 4.44 -13.48
N LEU A 131 2.29 4.14 -12.48
CA LEU A 131 2.74 4.06 -11.08
C LEU A 131 3.70 2.87 -10.83
N LEU A 132 3.42 1.70 -11.40
CA LEU A 132 4.31 0.54 -11.25
C LEU A 132 5.65 0.74 -11.99
N SER A 133 5.64 1.42 -13.14
CA SER A 133 6.88 1.68 -13.88
C SER A 133 7.74 2.74 -13.21
N SER A 134 7.15 3.80 -12.64
CA SER A 134 7.90 4.84 -11.90
C SER A 134 8.55 4.31 -10.62
N THR A 135 7.92 3.30 -10.00
CA THR A 135 8.44 2.64 -8.80
C THR A 135 9.67 1.75 -9.11
N ARG A 136 9.76 1.20 -10.32
CA ARG A 136 10.93 0.43 -10.78
C ARG A 136 12.06 1.28 -11.35
N ALA A 137 11.78 2.52 -11.75
CA ALA A 137 12.72 3.37 -12.48
C ALA A 137 13.69 4.16 -11.59
N ASN A 138 13.61 4.01 -10.26
CA ASN A 138 14.43 4.76 -9.31
C ASN A 138 15.25 3.88 -8.34
N PRO A 139 16.00 2.86 -8.81
CA PRO A 139 17.13 2.35 -8.02
C PRO A 139 18.27 3.38 -8.16
N GLN A 140 18.38 4.30 -7.19
CA GLN A 140 19.61 5.09 -7.03
C GLN A 140 20.72 4.21 -6.44
#